data_AF-A0A401PDG9-F1
#
_entry.id   AF-A0A401PDG9-F1
#
_cell.length_a   1.000
_cell.length_b   1.000
_cell.length_c   1.000
_cell.angle_alpha   90.00
_cell.angle_beta   90.00
_cell.angle_gamma   90.00
#
_symmetry.space_group_name_H-M   'P 1'
#
loop_
_entity.id
_entity.type
_entity.pdbx_description
1 polymer ?
#
loop_
_entity_poly.entity_id
_entity_poly.type
_entity_poly.pdbx_seq_one_letter_code
_entity_poly.pdbx_strand_id
1 'polypeptide(L)'
;MKRIGRQIVLLCSGFLGLALGAFPTSVQIGGLFMRYSDQEYSAFRFAIYLHNTNPNTTEAPFNLVPHVDNIETANSFAVTNAFCSQYSRGVFAIFGMYDKRSVHTLTSFCGALHISLITPSFPTEGESQFVLQLRPSLRGALLSLLDHYEWTKFVFLYDTDRGEFDLQSS
;
A
#
# COMPACT_ATOMS: atom_id res chain seq x y z
N MET A 1 -48.84 14.88 -27.82
CA MET A 1 -47.45 15.25 -27.44
C MET A 1 -47.14 15.29 -25.94
N LYS A 2 -48.09 15.44 -25.00
CA LYS A 2 -47.77 15.52 -23.54
C LYS A 2 -47.44 14.19 -22.85
N ARG A 3 -47.76 13.03 -23.44
CA ARG A 3 -47.52 11.69 -22.85
C ARG A 3 -46.09 11.17 -23.03
N ILE A 4 -45.41 11.57 -24.12
CA ILE A 4 -44.04 11.16 -24.44
C ILE A 4 -43.01 11.82 -23.49
N GLY A 5 -43.19 13.10 -23.15
CA GLY A 5 -42.26 13.81 -22.26
C GLY A 5 -42.19 13.21 -20.84
N ARG A 6 -43.31 12.65 -20.35
CA ARG A 6 -43.35 12.03 -19.01
C ARG A 6 -42.61 10.70 -18.94
N GLN A 7 -42.61 9.93 -20.04
CA GLN A 7 -41.84 8.67 -20.11
C GLN A 7 -40.34 8.91 -20.26
N ILE A 8 -39.93 9.93 -21.01
CA ILE A 8 -38.51 10.30 -21.15
C ILE A 8 -37.93 10.79 -19.82
N VAL A 9 -38.68 11.58 -19.04
CA VAL A 9 -38.24 12.04 -17.72
C VAL A 9 -38.09 10.89 -16.72
N LEU A 10 -39.01 9.91 -16.74
CA LEU A 10 -38.93 8.70 -15.89
C LEU A 10 -37.75 7.78 -16.29
N LEU A 11 -37.46 7.67 -17.58
CA LEU A 11 -36.29 6.94 -18.08
C LEU A 11 -34.98 7.62 -17.67
N CYS A 12 -34.89 8.95 -17.76
CA CYS A 12 -33.71 9.70 -17.29
C CYS A 12 -33.51 9.61 -15.77
N SER A 13 -34.56 9.63 -14.94
CA SER A 13 -34.40 9.49 -13.49
C SER A 13 -34.00 8.06 -13.09
N GLY A 14 -34.50 7.04 -13.80
CA GLY A 14 -34.09 5.65 -13.60
C GLY A 14 -32.62 5.43 -13.97
N PHE A 15 -32.15 6.06 -15.06
CA PHE A 15 -30.75 5.98 -15.48
C PHE A 15 -29.81 6.75 -14.54
N LEU A 16 -30.25 7.86 -13.95
CA LEU A 16 -29.47 8.62 -12.96
C LEU A 16 -29.31 7.86 -11.63
N GLY A 17 -30.33 7.09 -11.22
CA GLY A 17 -30.26 6.23 -10.03
C GLY A 17 -29.27 5.05 -10.18
N LEU A 18 -29.08 4.55 -11.40
CA LEU A 18 -28.06 3.53 -11.72
C LEU A 18 -26.63 4.10 -11.79
N ALA A 19 -26.48 5.41 -12.00
CA ALA A 19 -25.18 6.06 -12.09
C ALA A 19 -24.53 6.34 -10.72
N LEU A 20 -25.30 6.29 -9.64
CA LEU A 20 -24.80 6.35 -8.26
C LEU A 20 -24.51 4.93 -7.77
N GLY A 21 -23.41 4.35 -8.24
CA GLY A 21 -22.92 3.08 -7.71
C GLY A 21 -22.76 3.19 -6.19
N ALA A 22 -23.50 2.38 -5.44
CA ALA A 22 -23.33 2.28 -4.00
C ALA A 22 -21.92 1.72 -3.72
N PHE A 23 -21.12 2.47 -2.96
CA PHE A 23 -19.81 1.99 -2.51
C PHE A 23 -20.01 0.70 -1.69
N PRO A 24 -19.17 -0.34 -1.86
CA PRO A 24 -19.33 -1.58 -1.13
C PRO A 24 -19.23 -1.31 0.38
N THR A 25 -20.09 -1.95 1.16
CA THR A 25 -20.07 -1.84 2.63
C THR A 25 -18.83 -2.46 3.26
N SER A 26 -18.10 -3.28 2.50
CA SER A 26 -16.87 -3.96 2.92
C SER A 26 -15.80 -3.84 1.85
N VAL A 27 -14.62 -3.38 2.23
CA VAL A 27 -13.44 -3.24 1.36
C VAL A 27 -12.42 -4.31 1.76
N GLN A 28 -12.05 -5.14 0.79
CA GLN A 28 -11.07 -6.20 0.97
C GLN A 28 -9.66 -5.64 0.77
N ILE A 29 -8.80 -5.82 1.77
CA ILE A 29 -7.40 -5.38 1.71
C ILE A 29 -6.48 -6.58 1.94
N GLY A 30 -5.40 -6.65 1.16
CA GLY A 30 -4.37 -7.65 1.34
C GLY A 30 -3.37 -7.24 2.41
N GLY A 31 -2.83 -8.22 3.13
CA GLY A 31 -1.77 -8.06 4.12
C GLY A 31 -0.63 -9.03 3.83
N LEU A 32 0.51 -8.53 3.38
CA LEU A 32 1.72 -9.32 3.13
C LEU A 32 2.76 -9.03 4.20
N PHE A 33 2.91 -9.96 5.15
CA PHE A 33 3.83 -9.82 6.27
C PHE A 33 4.97 -10.82 6.18
N MET A 34 6.15 -10.40 6.65
CA MET A 34 7.36 -11.23 6.67
C MET A 34 7.57 -11.83 8.06
N ARG A 35 8.41 -12.87 8.17
CA ARG A 35 8.65 -13.59 9.43
C ARG A 35 9.01 -12.71 10.64
N TYR A 36 9.65 -11.56 10.43
CA TYR A 36 10.18 -10.71 11.53
C TYR A 36 9.32 -9.48 11.84
N SER A 37 8.06 -9.46 11.41
CA SER A 37 7.21 -8.27 11.48
C SER A 37 5.99 -8.42 12.39
N ASP A 38 6.16 -9.10 13.53
CA ASP A 38 5.05 -9.35 14.47
C ASP A 38 4.47 -8.05 15.03
N GLN A 39 5.32 -7.04 15.25
CA GLN A 39 4.91 -5.74 15.74
C GLN A 39 4.09 -4.99 14.69
N GLU A 40 4.55 -4.97 13.44
CA GLU A 40 3.85 -4.34 12.32
C GLU A 40 2.53 -5.05 12.03
N TYR A 41 2.49 -6.38 12.11
CA TYR A 41 1.27 -7.16 11.99
C TYR A 41 0.27 -6.84 13.10
N SER A 42 0.73 -6.74 14.34
CA SER A 42 -0.09 -6.37 15.48
C SER A 42 -0.65 -4.95 15.35
N ALA A 43 0.19 -4.00 14.92
CA ALA A 43 -0.21 -2.61 14.66
C ALA A 43 -1.24 -2.52 13.53
N PHE A 44 -1.06 -3.28 12.46
CA PHE A 44 -2.01 -3.36 11.35
C PHE A 44 -3.39 -3.86 11.81
N ARG A 45 -3.43 -4.96 12.57
CA ARG A 45 -4.69 -5.48 13.13
C ARG A 45 -5.36 -4.49 14.07
N PHE A 46 -4.57 -3.80 14.89
CA PHE A 46 -5.08 -2.81 15.81
C PHE A 46 -5.68 -1.60 15.08
N ALA A 47 -5.02 -1.10 14.02
CA ALA A 47 -5.55 -0.01 13.21
C ALA A 47 -6.88 -0.36 12.54
N ILE A 48 -7.00 -1.58 12.00
CA ILE A 48 -8.26 -2.07 11.41
C ILE A 48 -9.35 -2.19 12.46
N TYR A 49 -9.01 -2.69 13.65
CA TYR A 49 -9.96 -2.77 14.75
C TYR A 49 -10.51 -1.39 15.12
N LEU A 50 -9.64 -0.39 15.26
CA LEU A 50 -10.05 0.99 15.56
C LEU A 50 -10.95 1.57 14.47
N HIS A 51 -10.63 1.33 13.19
CA HIS A 51 -11.46 1.79 12.06
C HIS A 51 -12.85 1.15 12.10
N ASN A 52 -12.92 -0.17 12.19
CA ASN A 52 -14.18 -0.92 12.14
C ASN A 52 -15.05 -0.74 13.40
N THR A 53 -14.47 -0.33 14.54
CA THR A 53 -15.21 -0.07 15.79
C THR A 53 -15.54 1.41 16.00
N ASN A 54 -15.15 2.29 15.07
CA ASN A 54 -15.43 3.71 15.19
C ASN A 54 -16.96 3.95 15.12
N PRO A 55 -17.57 4.56 16.16
CA PRO A 55 -19.01 4.87 16.14
C PRO A 55 -19.37 5.94 15.11
N ASN A 56 -18.39 6.69 14.60
CA ASN A 56 -18.60 7.73 13.61
C ASN A 56 -18.67 7.16 12.18
N THR A 57 -19.89 6.96 11.68
CA THR A 57 -20.15 6.39 10.34
C THR A 57 -19.67 7.29 9.19
N THR A 58 -19.35 8.56 9.43
CA THR A 58 -18.72 9.41 8.42
C THR A 58 -17.22 9.18 8.28
N GLU A 59 -16.54 8.78 9.36
CA GLU A 59 -15.11 8.47 9.36
C GLU A 59 -14.85 7.02 8.89
N ALA A 60 -15.75 6.09 9.24
CA ALA A 60 -15.71 4.71 8.82
C ALA A 60 -16.99 4.31 8.05
N PRO A 61 -17.18 4.80 6.81
CA PRO A 61 -18.38 4.48 6.02
C PRO A 61 -18.39 3.05 5.45
N PHE A 62 -17.27 2.32 5.56
CA PHE A 62 -17.12 0.93 5.10
C PHE A 62 -16.25 0.13 6.08
N ASN A 63 -16.47 -1.18 6.12
CA ASN A 63 -15.67 -2.11 6.90
C ASN A 63 -14.43 -2.55 6.14
N LEU A 64 -13.28 -2.54 6.81
CA LEU A 64 -12.03 -3.10 6.29
C LEU A 64 -11.96 -4.60 6.62
N VAL A 65 -11.84 -5.42 5.58
CA VAL A 65 -11.71 -6.88 5.69
C VAL A 65 -10.30 -7.29 5.25
N PRO A 66 -9.38 -7.57 6.19
CA PRO A 66 -8.02 -7.95 5.86
C PRO A 66 -7.90 -9.43 5.48
N HIS A 67 -7.19 -9.70 4.38
CA HIS A 67 -6.70 -11.02 4.01
C HIS A 67 -5.18 -11.06 4.20
N VAL A 68 -4.72 -11.84 5.17
CA VAL A 68 -3.31 -11.85 5.56
C VAL A 68 -2.64 -13.13 5.10
N ASP A 69 -1.52 -13.02 4.39
CA ASP A 69 -0.61 -14.11 4.10
C ASP A 69 0.75 -13.82 4.77
N ASN A 70 1.21 -14.74 5.62
CA ASN A 70 2.50 -14.66 6.29
C ASN A 70 3.56 -15.41 5.48
N ILE A 71 4.60 -14.70 5.07
CA ILE A 71 5.66 -15.22 4.21
C ILE A 71 6.85 -15.61 5.10
N GLU A 72 7.08 -16.91 5.26
CA GLU A 72 8.19 -17.44 6.08
C GLU A 72 9.57 -17.16 5.46
N THR A 73 9.66 -17.19 4.13
CA THR A 73 10.88 -16.90 3.37
C THR A 73 10.62 -15.79 2.37
N ALA A 74 11.26 -14.63 2.57
CA ALA A 74 11.15 -13.46 1.69
C ALA A 74 11.92 -13.65 0.37
N ASN A 75 11.66 -14.75 -0.34
CA ASN A 75 12.15 -14.97 -1.69
C ASN A 75 11.11 -14.54 -2.73
N SER A 76 11.56 -14.27 -3.96
CA SER A 76 10.69 -13.77 -5.03
C SER A 76 9.57 -14.75 -5.38
N PHE A 77 9.78 -16.07 -5.21
CA PHE A 77 8.78 -17.09 -5.49
C PHE A 77 7.61 -17.09 -4.49
N ALA A 78 7.90 -17.14 -3.20
CA ALA A 78 6.89 -17.12 -2.14
C ALA A 78 6.09 -15.82 -2.16
N VAL A 79 6.77 -14.70 -2.41
CA VAL A 79 6.14 -13.39 -2.57
C VAL A 79 5.22 -13.33 -3.80
N THR A 80 5.65 -13.89 -4.93
CA THR A 80 4.80 -14.01 -6.13
C THR A 80 3.55 -14.82 -5.84
N ASN A 81 3.70 -15.97 -5.17
CA ASN A 81 2.58 -16.83 -4.85
C ASN A 81 1.58 -16.15 -3.89
N ALA A 82 2.10 -15.47 -2.84
CA ALA A 82 1.28 -14.72 -1.91
C ALA A 82 0.55 -13.56 -2.60
N PHE A 83 1.23 -12.81 -3.47
CA PHE A 83 0.62 -11.76 -4.26
C PHE A 83 -0.51 -12.29 -5.17
N CYS A 84 -0.28 -13.37 -5.90
CA CYS A 84 -1.30 -13.99 -6.75
C CYS A 84 -2.48 -14.51 -5.94
N SER A 85 -2.24 -15.08 -4.75
CA SER A 85 -3.28 -15.46 -3.78
C SER A 85 -4.16 -14.26 -3.42
N GLN A 86 -3.56 -13.14 -3.02
CA GLN A 86 -4.28 -11.90 -2.68
C GLN A 86 -5.07 -11.35 -3.87
N TYR A 87 -4.44 -11.30 -5.04
CA TYR A 87 -5.10 -10.84 -6.26
C TYR A 87 -6.32 -11.69 -6.61
N SER A 88 -6.20 -13.02 -6.52
CA SER A 88 -7.31 -13.95 -6.80
C SER A 88 -8.49 -13.78 -5.83
N ARG A 89 -8.23 -13.28 -4.61
CA ARG A 89 -9.26 -12.98 -3.61
C ARG A 89 -9.99 -11.66 -3.88
N GLY A 90 -9.50 -10.83 -4.80
CA GLY A 90 -10.15 -9.57 -5.18
C GLY A 90 -9.89 -8.41 -4.22
N VAL A 91 -8.68 -8.32 -3.67
CA VAL A 91 -8.28 -7.18 -2.82
C VAL A 91 -8.15 -5.89 -3.64
N PHE A 92 -8.54 -4.76 -3.04
CA PHE A 92 -8.45 -3.44 -3.69
C PHE A 92 -7.06 -2.82 -3.56
N ALA A 93 -6.37 -3.12 -2.47
CA ALA A 93 -5.02 -2.66 -2.19
C ALA A 93 -4.32 -3.70 -1.31
N ILE A 94 -3.00 -3.71 -1.35
CA ILE A 94 -2.17 -4.61 -0.55
C ILE A 94 -1.33 -3.75 0.39
N PHE A 95 -1.50 -3.95 1.69
CA PHE A 95 -0.53 -3.51 2.68
C PHE A 95 0.55 -4.57 2.79
N GLY A 96 1.80 -4.22 2.50
CA GLY A 96 2.85 -5.23 2.42
C GLY A 96 4.22 -4.70 2.73
N MET A 97 5.08 -5.59 3.25
CA MET A 97 6.50 -5.33 3.36
C MET A 97 7.26 -6.13 2.32
N TYR A 98 8.38 -5.56 1.91
CA TYR A 98 9.37 -6.19 1.05
C TYR A 98 10.78 -6.00 1.60
N ASP A 99 11.66 -6.88 1.16
CA ASP A 99 13.12 -6.83 1.30
C ASP A 99 13.78 -6.55 -0.06
N LYS A 100 15.11 -6.42 -0.10
CA LYS A 100 15.85 -6.20 -1.36
C LYS A 100 15.58 -7.25 -2.45
N ARG A 101 15.27 -8.49 -2.06
CA ARG A 101 15.07 -9.60 -3.01
C ARG A 101 13.67 -9.59 -3.61
N SER A 102 12.69 -9.13 -2.84
CA SER A 102 11.28 -9.15 -3.21
C SER A 102 10.76 -7.83 -3.77
N VAL A 103 11.45 -6.71 -3.50
CA VAL A 103 10.99 -5.37 -3.86
C VAL A 103 10.67 -5.21 -5.34
N HIS A 104 11.59 -5.56 -6.24
CA HIS A 104 11.36 -5.44 -7.69
C HIS A 104 10.25 -6.35 -8.19
N THR A 105 10.03 -7.49 -7.54
CA THR A 105 8.98 -8.43 -7.91
C THR A 105 7.62 -7.85 -7.56
N LEU A 106 7.46 -7.37 -6.32
CA LEU A 106 6.21 -6.79 -5.85
C LEU A 106 5.84 -5.50 -6.58
N THR A 107 6.78 -4.56 -6.69
CA THR A 107 6.49 -3.28 -7.36
C THR A 107 6.16 -3.48 -8.83
N SER A 108 6.83 -4.41 -9.51
CA SER A 108 6.51 -4.76 -10.90
C SER A 108 5.11 -5.35 -11.05
N PHE A 109 4.71 -6.29 -10.18
CA PHE A 109 3.36 -6.86 -10.21
C PHE A 109 2.27 -5.82 -9.90
N CYS A 110 2.51 -4.95 -8.93
CA CYS A 110 1.58 -3.88 -8.56
C CYS A 110 1.39 -2.89 -9.71
N GLY A 111 2.48 -2.53 -10.40
CA GLY A 111 2.43 -1.71 -11.61
C GLY A 111 1.70 -2.41 -12.78
N ALA A 112 1.93 -3.70 -12.99
CA ALA A 112 1.33 -4.43 -14.11
C ALA A 112 -0.18 -4.71 -13.94
N LEU A 113 -0.62 -4.97 -12.70
CA LEU A 113 -2.03 -5.30 -12.40
C LEU A 113 -2.82 -4.12 -11.82
N HIS A 114 -2.20 -2.93 -11.73
CA HIS A 114 -2.81 -1.73 -11.15
C HIS A 114 -3.35 -1.94 -9.73
N ILE A 115 -2.63 -2.70 -8.92
CA ILE A 115 -2.96 -2.89 -7.49
C ILE A 115 -2.06 -1.99 -6.68
N SER A 116 -2.65 -1.11 -5.87
CA SER A 116 -1.88 -0.22 -5.00
C SER A 116 -1.21 -1.00 -3.86
N LEU A 117 0.11 -0.95 -3.82
CA LEU A 117 0.93 -1.42 -2.71
C LEU A 117 1.17 -0.29 -1.72
N ILE A 118 0.77 -0.48 -0.47
CA ILE A 118 1.03 0.44 0.64
C ILE A 118 2.09 -0.21 1.51
N THR A 119 3.23 0.44 1.69
CA THR A 119 4.38 -0.20 2.33
C THR A 119 5.12 0.70 3.33
N PRO A 120 5.44 0.18 4.53
CA PRO A 120 6.36 0.84 5.46
C PRO A 120 7.82 0.46 5.23
N SER A 121 8.14 -0.32 4.20
CA SER A 121 9.52 -0.73 3.85
C SER A 121 10.38 0.46 3.39
N PHE A 122 11.67 0.19 3.13
CA PHE A 122 12.57 1.23 2.60
C PHE A 122 12.05 1.80 1.27
N PRO A 123 12.21 3.12 1.06
CA PRO A 123 11.82 3.74 -0.20
C PRO A 123 12.70 3.19 -1.33
N THR A 124 12.08 2.86 -2.46
CA THR A 124 12.79 2.48 -3.68
C THR A 124 13.14 3.72 -4.48
N GLU A 125 14.36 3.78 -5.02
CA GLU A 125 14.72 4.81 -5.98
C GLU A 125 14.05 4.50 -7.33
N GLY A 126 13.26 5.45 -7.84
CA GLY A 126 12.54 5.35 -9.11
C GLY A 126 11.05 5.66 -9.00
N GLU A 127 10.46 6.14 -10.10
CA GLU A 127 9.01 6.32 -10.21
C GLU A 127 8.33 4.94 -10.30
N SER A 128 7.81 4.46 -9.17
CA SER A 128 6.99 3.26 -9.13
C SER A 128 5.52 3.66 -9.05
N GLN A 129 4.82 3.47 -10.17
CA GLN A 129 3.36 3.61 -10.21
C GLN A 129 2.73 2.54 -9.30
N PHE A 130 1.61 2.87 -8.65
CA PHE A 130 0.88 1.98 -7.74
C PHE A 130 1.66 1.56 -6.48
N VAL A 131 2.67 2.33 -6.07
CA VAL A 131 3.40 2.09 -4.81
C VAL A 131 3.35 3.34 -3.94
N LEU A 132 2.70 3.22 -2.78
CA LEU A 132 2.64 4.23 -1.75
C LEU A 132 3.63 3.89 -0.63
N GLN A 133 4.71 4.67 -0.55
CA GLN A 133 5.74 4.51 0.46
C GLN A 133 5.40 5.36 1.70
N LEU A 134 5.21 4.71 2.85
CA LEU A 134 4.92 5.37 4.12
C LEU A 134 6.19 5.86 4.82
N ARG A 135 7.35 5.29 4.49
CA ARG A 135 8.64 5.63 5.10
C ARG A 135 9.30 6.79 4.35
N PRO A 136 9.55 7.94 5.00
CA PRO A 136 10.26 9.04 4.38
C PRO A 136 11.74 8.71 4.15
N SER A 137 12.37 9.39 3.18
CA SER A 137 13.81 9.29 2.96
C SER A 137 14.58 9.97 4.09
N LEU A 138 15.58 9.28 4.63
CA LEU A 138 16.48 9.81 5.67
C LEU A 138 17.71 10.51 5.08
N ARG A 139 17.94 10.42 3.77
CA ARG A 139 19.15 10.96 3.11
C ARG A 139 19.31 12.46 3.35
N GLY A 140 18.24 13.23 3.19
CA GLY A 140 18.27 14.68 3.39
C GLY A 140 18.59 15.07 4.83
N ALA A 141 17.95 14.42 5.81
CA ALA A 141 18.21 14.69 7.22
C ALA A 141 19.65 14.34 7.63
N LEU A 142 20.20 13.24 7.11
CA LEU A 142 21.57 12.84 7.37
C LEU A 142 22.58 13.85 6.81
N LEU A 143 22.41 14.29 5.56
CA LEU A 143 23.29 15.29 4.93
C LEU A 143 23.26 16.61 5.70
N SER A 144 22.07 17.09 6.08
CA SER A 144 21.93 18.32 6.88
C SER A 144 22.65 18.23 8.22
N LEU A 145 22.70 17.05 8.85
CA LEU A 145 23.44 16.86 10.10
C LEU A 145 24.95 16.86 9.86
N LEU A 146 25.43 16.21 8.80
CA LEU A 146 26.86 16.23 8.44
C LEU A 146 27.35 17.65 8.15
N ASP A 147 26.55 18.43 7.43
CA ASP A 147 26.83 19.84 7.14
C ASP A 147 26.80 20.68 8.43
N HIS A 148 25.80 20.46 9.29
CA HIS A 148 25.68 21.20 10.57
C HIS A 148 26.88 20.98 11.50
N TYR A 149 27.44 19.77 11.51
CA TYR A 149 28.61 19.44 12.33
C TYR A 149 29.96 19.63 11.61
N GLU A 150 29.95 20.09 10.37
CA GLU A 150 31.16 20.30 9.54
C GLU A 150 32.05 19.04 9.44
N TRP A 151 31.44 17.86 9.35
CA TRP A 151 32.16 16.59 9.29
C TRP A 151 32.85 16.38 7.93
N THR A 152 34.15 16.67 7.87
CA THR A 152 34.96 16.49 6.65
C THR A 152 35.61 15.10 6.54
N LYS A 153 35.80 14.41 7.67
CA LYS A 153 36.37 13.05 7.73
C LYS A 153 35.65 12.23 8.79
N PHE A 154 34.99 11.16 8.36
CA PHE A 154 34.27 10.25 9.24
C PHE A 154 34.28 8.83 8.67
N VAL A 155 33.96 7.85 9.51
CA VAL A 155 33.80 6.45 9.10
C VAL A 155 32.30 6.15 8.98
N PHE A 156 31.88 5.68 7.81
CA PHE A 156 30.48 5.29 7.57
C PHE A 156 30.36 3.77 7.62
N LEU A 157 29.74 3.26 8.69
CA LEU A 157 29.40 1.85 8.83
C LEU A 157 27.97 1.65 8.36
N TYR A 158 27.77 0.81 7.35
CA TYR A 158 26.46 0.56 6.77
C TYR A 158 26.22 -0.92 6.52
N ASP A 159 24.95 -1.26 6.42
CA ASP A 159 24.46 -2.56 5.99
C ASP A 159 23.61 -2.39 4.73
N THR A 160 23.65 -3.39 3.86
CA THR A 160 22.95 -3.37 2.58
C THR A 160 21.51 -3.81 2.70
N ASP A 161 21.01 -4.33 3.82
CA ASP A 161 19.65 -4.89 3.90
C ASP A 161 18.51 -3.89 3.59
N ARG A 162 18.75 -2.57 3.70
CA ARG A 162 17.73 -1.51 3.59
C ARG A 162 17.68 -0.76 2.24
N GLY A 163 18.36 -1.27 1.22
CA GLY A 163 18.67 -0.50 0.00
C GLY A 163 20.13 -0.06 0.02
N GLU A 164 20.73 0.14 -1.15
CA GLU A 164 22.01 0.86 -1.19
C GLU A 164 21.75 2.31 -0.79
N PHE A 165 22.33 2.73 0.34
CA PHE A 165 22.30 4.13 0.73
C PHE A 165 23.38 4.83 -0.10
N ASP A 166 23.02 5.24 -1.31
CA ASP A 166 23.98 5.89 -2.19
C ASP A 166 24.23 7.33 -1.72
N LEU A 167 25.23 7.49 -0.84
CA LEU A 167 25.79 8.78 -0.47
C LEU A 167 26.82 9.29 -1.49
N GLN A 168 27.10 8.53 -2.57
CA GLN A 168 28.17 8.84 -3.52
C GLN A 168 27.73 9.55 -4.80
N SER A 169 26.46 9.91 -4.98
CA SER A 169 26.08 10.86 -6.04
C SER A 169 26.38 12.30 -5.61
N SER A 170 27.65 12.70 -5.77
CA SER A 170 28.07 14.08 -6.04
C SER A 170 27.88 14.44 -7.50
#